data_AF-A0A7C7RG56-F1
#
_entry.id   AF-A0A7C7RG56-F1
#
_cell.length_a   1.000
_cell.length_b   1.000
_cell.length_c   1.000
_cell.angle_alpha   90.00
_cell.angle_beta   90.00
_cell.angle_gamma   90.00
#
_symmetry.space_group_name_H-M   'P 1'
#
loop_
_entity.id
_entity.type
_entity.pdbx_description
1 polymer ?
#
loop_
_entity_poly.entity_id
_entity_poly.type
_entity_poly.pdbx_seq_one_letter_code
_entity_poly.pdbx_strand_id
1 'polypeptide(L)'
;AGVRLMMAAHIKFSAIDSRTVPFSPLFLTDIARIELGFAGVMLSDDLDMGAVADRPLAQVMVAGLKAGLDMALWGRNMKPVADPAPLIADFCRQMALSFLDIEVLRPKIERIRRLREDIKLQ
;
A
#
# COMPACT_ATOMS: atom_id res chain seq x y z
N ALA A 1 4.83 9.36 20.29
CA ALA A 1 5.94 8.50 19.78
C ALA A 1 6.11 8.73 18.29
N GLY A 2 7.30 9.05 17.81
CA GLY A 2 7.59 9.49 16.43
C GLY A 2 7.68 8.36 15.39
N VAL A 3 6.70 7.46 15.34
CA VAL A 3 6.65 6.38 14.34
C VAL A 3 6.45 6.97 12.95
N ARG A 4 7.37 6.69 12.02
CA ARG A 4 7.36 7.25 10.66
C ARG A 4 6.72 6.32 9.62
N LEU A 5 6.68 5.02 9.89
CA LEU A 5 6.14 3.99 9.00
C LEU A 5 5.38 2.93 9.79
N MET A 6 4.25 2.49 9.26
CA MET A 6 3.44 1.38 9.80
C MET A 6 3.18 0.37 8.69
N MET A 7 3.38 -0.91 9.00
CA MET A 7 3.12 -2.01 8.07
C MET A 7 1.75 -2.64 8.35
N ALA A 8 0.93 -2.79 7.32
CA ALA A 8 -0.35 -3.46 7.37
C ALA A 8 -0.19 -4.97 7.15
N ALA A 9 -0.43 -5.76 8.20
CA ALA A 9 -0.38 -7.21 8.13
C ALA A 9 -1.54 -7.80 7.32
N HIS A 10 -1.33 -8.92 6.63
CA HIS A 10 -2.38 -9.67 5.91
C HIS A 10 -3.32 -10.46 6.83
N ILE A 11 -3.95 -9.78 7.79
CA ILE A 11 -4.88 -10.35 8.76
C ILE A 11 -6.31 -9.95 8.39
N LYS A 12 -7.27 -10.86 8.59
CA LYS A 12 -8.72 -10.59 8.46
C LYS A 12 -9.37 -10.65 9.83
N PHE A 13 -9.94 -9.53 10.27
CA PHE A 13 -10.76 -9.45 11.47
C PHE A 13 -12.23 -9.56 11.09
N SER A 14 -12.71 -10.78 10.80
CA SER A 14 -14.03 -11.04 10.20
C SER A 14 -15.22 -10.46 10.97
N ALA A 15 -15.08 -10.22 12.29
CA ALA A 15 -16.11 -9.60 13.11
C ALA A 15 -16.22 -8.07 12.92
N ILE A 16 -15.22 -7.46 12.26
CA ILE A 16 -15.07 -6.01 12.08
C ILE A 16 -15.15 -5.64 10.59
N ASP A 17 -14.35 -6.30 9.75
CA ASP A 17 -14.38 -6.10 8.29
C ASP A 17 -14.20 -7.45 7.57
N SER A 18 -14.93 -7.62 6.48
CA SER A 18 -14.85 -8.80 5.61
C SER A 18 -13.55 -8.86 4.80
N ARG A 19 -12.83 -7.75 4.69
CA ARG A 19 -11.55 -7.60 3.95
C ARG A 19 -10.35 -7.82 4.88
N THR A 20 -9.20 -8.18 4.30
CA THR A 20 -7.93 -8.11 5.04
C THR A 20 -7.52 -6.66 5.25
N VAL A 21 -6.74 -6.38 6.29
CA VAL A 21 -6.33 -5.02 6.68
C VAL A 21 -5.76 -4.19 5.51
N PRO A 22 -4.87 -4.70 4.63
CA PRO A 22 -4.30 -3.91 3.52
C PRO A 22 -5.34 -3.43 2.50
N PHE A 23 -6.53 -4.03 2.49
CA PHE A 23 -7.62 -3.68 1.56
C PHE A 23 -8.83 -3.05 2.28
N SER A 24 -8.72 -2.72 3.56
CA SER A 24 -9.80 -2.15 4.37
C SER A 24 -9.59 -0.65 4.65
N PRO A 25 -10.43 0.24 4.11
CA PRO A 25 -10.49 1.65 4.50
C PRO A 25 -10.81 1.87 5.97
N LEU A 26 -11.59 0.96 6.58
CA LEU A 26 -11.92 1.05 8.00
C LEU A 26 -10.65 0.98 8.85
N PHE A 27 -9.78 0.00 8.60
CA PHE A 27 -8.53 -0.09 9.34
C PHE A 27 -7.52 0.99 8.94
N LEU A 28 -7.34 1.23 7.65
CA LEU A 28 -6.26 2.11 7.16
C LEU A 28 -6.61 3.58 7.28
N THR A 29 -7.87 3.98 7.10
CA THR A 29 -8.27 5.39 7.12
C THR A 29 -8.97 5.72 8.43
N ASP A 30 -10.09 5.08 8.72
CA ASP A 30 -10.93 5.47 9.85
C ASP A 30 -10.22 5.23 11.19
N ILE A 31 -9.63 4.05 11.37
CA ILE A 31 -8.91 3.73 12.61
C ILE A 31 -7.51 4.36 12.58
N ALA A 32 -6.66 3.98 11.62
CA ALA A 32 -5.26 4.37 11.71
C ALA A 32 -5.00 5.87 11.41
N ARG A 33 -5.64 6.47 10.39
CA ARG A 33 -5.44 7.90 10.08
C ARG A 33 -6.27 8.81 10.98
N ILE A 34 -7.55 8.52 11.16
CA ILE A 34 -8.49 9.44 11.82
C ILE A 34 -8.47 9.22 13.34
N GLU A 35 -8.76 8.01 13.82
CA GLU A 35 -8.85 7.73 15.26
C GLU A 35 -7.49 7.77 15.96
N LEU A 36 -6.49 7.08 15.42
CA LEU A 36 -5.13 7.02 16.01
C LEU A 36 -4.25 8.21 15.60
N GLY A 37 -4.69 9.05 14.66
CA GLY A 37 -3.94 10.23 14.21
C GLY A 37 -2.62 9.91 13.51
N PHE A 38 -2.43 8.70 12.94
CA PHE A 38 -1.17 8.35 12.30
C PHE A 38 -0.96 9.18 11.02
N ALA A 39 0.15 9.91 10.96
CA ALA A 39 0.48 10.80 9.83
C ALA A 39 1.63 10.30 8.93
N GLY A 40 2.27 9.18 9.30
CA GLY A 40 3.42 8.61 8.59
C GLY A 40 3.06 7.82 7.32
N VAL A 41 3.95 6.96 6.85
CA VAL A 41 3.73 6.10 5.67
C VAL A 41 3.05 4.79 6.07
N MET A 42 2.02 4.39 5.33
CA MET A 42 1.42 3.06 5.42
C MET A 42 1.95 2.14 4.32
N LEU A 43 2.57 1.03 4.71
CA LEU A 43 3.18 0.04 3.82
C LEU A 43 2.40 -1.27 3.93
N SER A 44 2.14 -1.98 2.81
CA SER A 44 1.65 -3.37 2.93
C SER A 44 2.76 -4.29 3.43
N ASP A 45 2.39 -5.37 4.11
CA ASP A 45 3.24 -6.57 4.10
C ASP A 45 3.37 -7.11 2.65
N ASP A 46 4.22 -8.11 2.42
CA ASP A 46 4.51 -8.64 1.08
C ASP A 46 3.24 -9.09 0.35
N LEU A 47 3.02 -8.62 -0.88
CA LEU A 47 1.85 -8.97 -1.68
C LEU A 47 1.96 -10.36 -2.32
N ASP A 48 3.14 -10.98 -2.29
CA ASP A 48 3.39 -12.34 -2.76
C ASP A 48 3.22 -13.38 -1.62
N MET A 49 2.69 -12.92 -0.47
CA MET A 49 2.03 -13.78 0.50
C MET A 49 0.80 -14.43 -0.16
N GLY A 50 0.78 -15.77 -0.26
CA GLY A 50 -0.23 -16.57 -0.96
C GLY A 50 -1.71 -16.30 -0.61
N ALA A 51 -1.99 -15.39 0.32
CA ALA A 51 -3.29 -14.74 0.53
C ALA A 51 -3.78 -13.89 -0.65
N VAL A 52 -2.93 -13.57 -1.63
CA VAL A 52 -3.28 -12.73 -2.79
C VAL A 52 -3.00 -13.40 -4.15
N ALA A 53 -2.63 -14.68 -4.14
CA ALA A 53 -2.15 -15.42 -5.31
C ALA A 53 -3.15 -15.49 -6.48
N ASP A 54 -4.45 -15.35 -6.22
CA ASP A 54 -5.50 -15.53 -7.22
C ASP A 54 -5.83 -14.24 -8.02
N ARG A 55 -5.10 -13.14 -7.80
CA ARG A 55 -5.36 -11.86 -8.47
C ARG A 55 -4.11 -11.28 -9.13
N PRO A 56 -4.25 -10.57 -10.27
CA PRO A 56 -3.13 -9.86 -10.88
C PRO A 56 -2.52 -8.83 -9.91
N LEU A 57 -1.20 -8.84 -9.77
CA LEU A 57 -0.47 -8.00 -8.82
C LEU A 57 -0.81 -6.50 -8.96
N ALA A 58 -0.95 -5.99 -10.18
CA ALA A 58 -1.35 -4.60 -10.42
C ALA A 58 -2.73 -4.26 -9.81
N GLN A 59 -3.70 -5.17 -9.91
CA GLN A 59 -5.04 -4.97 -9.32
C GLN A 59 -4.97 -4.91 -7.80
N VAL A 60 -4.12 -5.75 -7.21
CA VAL A 60 -3.91 -5.84 -5.77
C VAL A 60 -3.27 -4.56 -5.25
N MET A 61 -2.20 -4.10 -5.91
CA MET A 61 -1.52 -2.85 -5.55
C MET A 61 -2.49 -1.67 -5.62
N VAL A 62 -3.26 -1.55 -6.70
CA VAL A 62 -4.25 -0.46 -6.85
C VAL A 62 -5.35 -0.56 -5.80
N ALA A 63 -5.85 -1.75 -5.47
CA ALA A 63 -6.85 -1.94 -4.43
C ALA A 63 -6.34 -1.49 -3.05
N GLY A 64 -5.09 -1.85 -2.71
CA GLY A 64 -4.46 -1.43 -1.46
C GLY A 64 -4.26 0.08 -1.37
N LEU A 65 -3.79 0.71 -2.45
CA LEU A 65 -3.64 2.17 -2.51
C LEU A 65 -4.98 2.89 -2.33
N LYS A 66 -6.04 2.38 -2.96
CA LYS A 66 -7.41 2.89 -2.77
C LYS A 66 -7.90 2.71 -1.34
N ALA A 67 -7.53 1.62 -0.67
CA ALA A 67 -7.94 1.35 0.70
C ALA A 67 -7.25 2.28 1.72
N GLY A 68 -6.06 2.79 1.43
CA GLY A 68 -5.38 3.74 2.30
C GLY A 68 -3.86 3.60 2.34
N LEU A 69 -3.30 2.52 1.78
CA LEU A 69 -1.86 2.32 1.71
C LEU A 69 -1.15 3.44 0.94
N ASP A 70 0.07 3.73 1.34
CA ASP A 70 0.96 4.63 0.61
C ASP A 70 1.94 3.87 -0.27
N MET A 71 2.36 2.70 0.21
CA MET A 71 3.33 1.84 -0.47
C MET A 71 2.84 0.39 -0.44
N ALA A 72 3.09 -0.30 -1.55
CA ALA A 72 2.83 -1.73 -1.69
C ALA A 72 4.18 -2.45 -1.80
N LEU A 73 4.39 -3.46 -0.97
CA LEU A 73 5.61 -4.26 -0.94
C LEU A 73 5.41 -5.54 -1.75
N TRP A 74 6.35 -5.86 -2.63
CA TRP A 74 6.38 -7.12 -3.36
C TRP A 74 7.82 -7.62 -3.41
N GLY A 75 8.09 -8.80 -2.85
CA GLY A 75 9.49 -9.22 -2.62
C GLY A 75 9.80 -10.71 -2.59
N ARG A 76 8.82 -11.62 -2.69
CA ARG A 76 9.09 -13.06 -2.49
C ARG A 76 9.79 -13.80 -3.62
N ASN A 77 9.93 -13.18 -4.80
CA ASN A 77 10.84 -13.67 -5.82
C ASN A 77 12.25 -13.10 -5.58
N MET A 78 13.08 -13.84 -4.83
CA MET A 78 14.52 -13.57 -4.68
C MET A 78 15.30 -13.63 -6.02
N LYS A 79 14.63 -13.89 -7.14
CA LYS A 79 15.22 -13.69 -8.47
C LYS A 79 15.05 -12.21 -8.83
N PRO A 80 16.15 -11.49 -9.10
CA PRO A 80 16.07 -10.12 -9.59
C PRO A 80 15.09 -10.06 -10.76
N VAL A 81 14.13 -9.15 -10.66
CA VAL A 81 13.32 -8.79 -11.83
C VAL A 81 14.31 -8.16 -12.81
N ALA A 82 14.66 -8.90 -13.87
CA ALA A 82 15.67 -8.48 -14.83
C ALA A 82 15.28 -7.17 -15.54
N ASP A 83 13.97 -6.97 -15.74
CA ASP A 83 13.39 -5.72 -16.23
C ASP A 83 12.04 -5.44 -15.54
N PRO A 84 11.92 -4.37 -14.73
CA PRO A 84 10.66 -4.00 -14.07
C PRO A 84 9.66 -3.29 -14.99
N ALA A 85 10.04 -2.90 -16.21
CA ALA A 85 9.20 -2.09 -17.09
C ALA A 85 7.83 -2.73 -17.41
N PRO A 86 7.70 -4.05 -17.66
CA PRO A 86 6.40 -4.67 -17.90
C PRO A 86 5.45 -4.56 -16.69
N LEU A 87 5.99 -4.71 -15.49
CA LEU A 87 5.23 -4.59 -14.25
C LEU A 87 4.76 -3.15 -14.02
N ILE A 88 5.64 -2.18 -14.24
CA ILE A 88 5.31 -0.75 -14.15
C ILE A 88 4.23 -0.39 -15.18
N ALA A 89 4.37 -0.87 -16.41
CA ALA A 89 3.37 -0.63 -17.46
C ALA A 89 2.01 -1.22 -17.09
N ASP A 90 1.98 -2.42 -16.51
CA ASP A 90 0.74 -3.05 -16.05
C ASP A 90 0.09 -2.30 -14.90
N PHE A 91 0.88 -1.87 -13.93
CA PHE A 91 0.40 -1.01 -12.84
C PHE A 91 -0.18 0.30 -13.36
N CYS A 92 0.49 0.99 -14.30
CA CYS A 92 -0.02 2.21 -14.92
C CYS A 92 -1.34 1.99 -15.67
N ARG A 93 -1.46 0.89 -16.43
CA ARG A 93 -2.73 0.52 -17.08
C ARG A 93 -3.83 0.29 -16.05
N GLN A 94 -3.54 -0.44 -14.98
CA GLN A 94 -4.53 -0.73 -13.95
C GLN A 94 -4.97 0.52 -13.19
N MET A 95 -4.07 1.46 -12.92
CA MET A 95 -4.41 2.76 -12.32
C MET A 95 -5.41 3.51 -13.20
N ALA A 96 -5.15 3.57 -14.51
CA ALA A 96 -6.04 4.22 -15.48
C ALA A 96 -7.42 3.56 -15.52
N LEU A 97 -7.48 2.22 -15.60
CA LEU A 97 -8.75 1.46 -15.58
C LEU A 97 -9.53 1.62 -14.28
N SER A 98 -8.83 1.85 -13.18
CA SER A 98 -9.43 1.93 -11.85
C SER A 98 -9.83 3.35 -11.46
N PHE A 99 -9.62 4.35 -12.31
CA PHE A 99 -9.83 5.76 -11.98
C PHE A 99 -9.11 6.18 -10.69
N LEU A 100 -7.90 5.63 -10.45
CA LEU A 100 -7.07 6.06 -9.33
C LEU A 100 -6.40 7.38 -9.72
N ASP A 101 -7.05 8.49 -9.39
CA ASP A 101 -6.61 9.82 -9.79
C ASP A 101 -5.46 10.36 -8.91
N ILE A 102 -4.74 11.33 -9.46
CA ILE A 102 -3.61 12.03 -8.85
C ILE A 102 -3.98 12.65 -7.50
N GLU A 103 -5.24 13.05 -7.29
CA GLU A 103 -5.70 13.61 -6.00
C GLU A 103 -5.64 12.59 -4.86
N VAL A 104 -5.83 11.30 -5.15
CA VAL A 104 -5.67 10.22 -4.16
C VAL A 104 -4.19 9.93 -3.91
N LEU A 105 -3.36 10.03 -4.94
CA LEU A 105 -1.93 9.68 -4.89
C LEU A 105 -1.05 10.79 -4.30
N ARG A 106 -1.38 12.06 -4.55
CA ARG A 106 -0.60 13.22 -4.12
C ARG A 106 -0.28 13.22 -2.62
N PRO A 107 -1.26 13.06 -1.70
CA PRO A 107 -0.95 13.06 -0.27
C PRO A 107 -0.12 11.84 0.18
N LYS A 108 -0.20 10.73 -0.55
CA LYS A 108 0.59 9.52 -0.29
C LYS A 108 2.05 9.71 -0.69
N ILE A 109 2.28 10.26 -1.90
CA ILE A 109 3.61 10.64 -2.40
C ILE A 109 4.28 11.64 -1.46
N GLU A 110 3.52 12.62 -0.94
CA GLU A 110 4.05 13.61 -0.02
C GLU A 110 4.51 12.99 1.31
N ARG A 111 3.76 12.02 1.86
CA ARG A 111 4.21 11.24 3.03
C ARG A 111 5.50 10.47 2.75
N ILE A 112 5.63 9.86 1.58
CA ILE A 112 6.84 9.14 1.18
C ILE A 112 8.04 10.09 1.03
N ARG A 113 7.83 11.28 0.44
CA ARG A 113 8.89 12.30 0.30
C ARG A 113 9.40 12.77 1.65
N ARG A 114 8.49 13.10 2.57
CA ARG A 114 8.84 13.49 3.95
C ARG A 114 9.61 12.38 4.66
N LEU A 115 9.15 11.13 4.57
CA LEU A 115 9.88 9.99 5.12
C LEU A 115 11.31 9.89 4.58
N ARG A 116 11.50 10.06 3.26
CA ARG A 116 12.82 10.01 2.63
C ARG A 116 13.73 11.13 3.14
N GLU A 117 13.21 12.33 3.33
CA GLU A 117 13.96 13.47 3.87
C GLU A 117 14.34 13.25 5.32
N ASP A 118 13.40 12.77 6.14
CA ASP A 118 13.65 12.42 7.54
C ASP A 118 14.78 11.39 7.69
N ILE A 119 14.79 10.34 6.85
CA ILE A 119 15.82 9.28 6.89
C ILE A 119 17.19 9.80 6.45
N LYS A 120 17.26 10.71 5.47
CA LYS A 120 18.53 11.26 4.97
C LYS A 120 19.22 12.22 5.94
N LEU A 121 18.48 12.74 6.91
CA LEU A 121 18.98 13.67 7.93
C LEU A 121 19.50 12.94 9.19
N GLN A 122 19.50 11.60 9.20
CA GLN A 122 20.06 10.73 10.25
C GLN A 122 21.40 10.14 9.80
#